data_AF-A0A2V7TXX4-F1
#
_entry.id   AF-A0A2V7TXX4-F1
#
_cell.length_a   1.000
_cell.length_b   1.000
_cell.length_c   1.000
_cell.angle_alpha   90.00
_cell.angle_beta   90.00
_cell.angle_gamma   90.00
#
_symmetry.space_group_name_H-M   'P 1'
#
loop_
_entity.id
_entity.type
_entity.pdbx_description
1 polymer ?
#
loop_
_entity_poly.entity_id
_entity_poly.type
_entity_poly.pdbx_seq_one_letter_code
_entity_poly.pdbx_strand_id
1 'polypeptide(L)'
;MRDRPAITPAWAPMRPMSGSSSRTAVPRSSTLLDGGGGPAGSWAEAGRPPARSATARSAMPTLFAAMARHCTSGSSRPACANRSVPLRWAAHLAPDKTTAETHPRWLSGLATVAAVGFGVGLIFTLHQRDNARREVEDLRRQQDAAEARVRAVNQERDALQRRLAWEASLRDLVAQPDARTVALAGQGPAAAARGRIVWNPATREAVLVASGLDPAPPGRTYELWVMADGPPVPAGAILVEPDGRAAFRLPALEQTSRVKTFVVTLEPASGSPAPTGPAILSGPVS
;
A
#
# COMPACT_ATOMS: atom_id res chain seq x y z
N MET A 1 52.71 13.99 36.27
CA MET A 1 53.07 14.53 34.94
C MET A 1 52.48 13.59 33.90
N ARG A 2 51.49 13.90 33.07
CA ARG A 2 50.84 15.15 32.62
C ARG A 2 49.34 14.83 32.50
N ASP A 3 48.44 15.56 33.16
CA ASP A 3 47.72 16.76 32.68
C ASP A 3 47.09 16.68 31.27
N ARG A 4 45.78 16.33 31.27
CA ARG A 4 44.59 17.01 30.69
C ARG A 4 44.58 17.46 29.20
N PRO A 5 43.41 17.60 28.52
CA PRO A 5 42.14 18.04 29.12
C PRO A 5 40.82 17.37 28.67
N ALA A 6 39.81 17.67 29.49
CA ALA A 6 38.40 17.37 29.34
C ALA A 6 37.72 18.26 28.28
N ILE A 7 36.72 17.69 27.61
CA ILE A 7 35.84 18.38 26.66
C ILE A 7 34.51 18.64 27.37
N THR A 8 34.17 19.91 27.55
CA THR A 8 32.84 20.39 27.94
C THR A 8 32.06 20.79 26.68
N PRO A 9 30.77 20.43 26.55
CA PRO A 9 29.91 21.03 25.54
C PRO A 9 29.26 22.31 26.11
N ALA A 10 29.52 23.44 25.46
CA ALA A 10 28.79 24.67 25.66
C ALA A 10 27.49 24.63 24.87
N TRP A 11 26.34 24.74 25.54
CA TRP A 11 25.06 25.02 24.90
C TRP A 11 24.68 26.47 25.22
N ALA A 12 24.39 27.25 24.18
CA ALA A 12 23.88 28.62 24.28
C ALA A 12 22.35 28.60 24.15
N PRO A 13 21.60 29.38 24.94
CA PRO A 13 20.14 29.45 24.80
C PRO A 13 19.72 30.35 23.64
N MET A 14 18.95 29.80 22.70
CA MET A 14 18.24 30.52 21.65
C MET A 14 17.03 31.28 22.23
N ARG A 15 16.89 32.55 21.88
CA ARG A 15 15.77 33.43 22.25
C ARG A 15 14.48 33.00 21.53
N PRO A 16 13.29 33.12 22.15
CA PRO A 16 12.03 32.89 21.46
C PRO A 16 11.71 34.04 20.51
N MET A 17 11.43 33.73 19.24
CA MET A 17 10.83 34.66 18.28
C MET A 17 9.32 34.73 18.52
N SER A 18 8.86 35.93 18.84
CA SER A 18 7.46 36.35 18.82
C SER A 18 6.91 36.32 17.39
N GLY A 19 5.93 35.47 17.13
CA GLY A 19 5.25 35.31 15.85
C GLY A 19 3.74 35.50 15.98
N SER A 20 3.28 36.64 15.48
CA SER A 20 1.92 37.15 15.29
C SER A 20 0.81 36.11 15.04
N SER A 21 -0.27 36.22 15.81
CA SER A 21 -1.58 35.63 15.50
C SER A 21 -2.21 36.36 14.31
N SER A 22 -2.58 35.62 13.25
CA SER A 22 -3.49 36.12 12.22
C SER A 22 -4.65 35.14 12.08
N ARG A 23 -5.81 35.62 12.54
CA ARG A 23 -7.09 34.94 12.60
C ARG A 23 -7.79 35.18 11.26
N THR A 24 -7.82 34.18 10.37
CA THR A 24 -8.53 34.30 9.09
C THR A 24 -9.94 33.73 9.25
N ALA A 25 -10.93 34.61 9.14
CA ALA A 25 -12.35 34.29 9.19
C ALA A 25 -12.79 33.52 7.93
N VAL A 26 -13.64 32.51 8.14
CA VAL A 26 -14.34 31.75 7.09
C VAL A 26 -15.66 32.46 6.79
N PRO A 27 -16.00 32.79 5.52
CA PRO A 27 -17.33 33.28 5.20
C PRO A 27 -18.34 32.13 5.12
N ARG A 28 -19.41 32.25 5.91
CA ARG A 28 -20.62 31.42 5.84
C ARG A 28 -21.50 31.95 4.70
N SER A 29 -21.69 31.15 3.65
CA SER A 29 -22.74 31.38 2.66
C SER A 29 -23.95 30.53 3.04
N SER A 30 -24.98 31.18 3.55
CA SER A 30 -26.30 30.64 3.82
C SER A 30 -27.18 30.84 2.59
N THR A 31 -27.60 29.75 1.95
CA THR A 31 -28.71 29.76 0.98
C THR A 31 -29.78 28.81 1.49
N LEU A 32 -30.82 29.41 2.07
CA LEU A 32 -32.14 28.82 2.23
C LEU A 32 -32.70 28.50 0.85
N LEU A 33 -33.24 27.30 0.64
CA LEU A 33 -34.38 27.10 -0.25
C LEU A 33 -35.29 26.00 0.32
N ASP A 34 -36.56 26.32 0.22
CA ASP A 34 -37.73 25.79 0.91
C ASP A 34 -38.19 24.45 0.34
N GLY A 35 -39.03 23.76 1.12
CA GLY A 35 -39.49 22.41 0.85
C GLY A 35 -40.59 22.27 -0.23
N GLY A 36 -40.85 21.01 -0.59
CA GLY A 36 -42.00 20.59 -1.40
C GLY A 36 -42.06 19.07 -1.45
N GLY A 37 -43.07 18.49 -0.80
CA GLY A 37 -43.24 17.05 -0.63
C GLY A 37 -44.03 16.33 -1.73
N GLY A 38 -43.61 15.08 -1.97
CA GLY A 38 -44.40 13.90 -2.37
C GLY A 38 -45.04 13.84 -3.77
N PRO A 39 -45.53 12.66 -4.22
CA PRO A 39 -45.51 11.34 -3.57
C PRO A 39 -44.96 10.18 -4.45
N ALA A 40 -45.03 8.99 -3.88
CA ALA A 40 -44.66 7.68 -4.38
C ALA A 40 -45.05 7.35 -5.83
N GLY A 41 -44.14 6.66 -6.53
CA GLY A 41 -44.37 6.02 -7.82
C GLY A 41 -43.53 4.75 -7.93
N SER A 42 -44.21 3.62 -7.94
CA SER A 42 -43.73 2.26 -8.18
C SER A 42 -43.07 2.08 -9.53
N TRP A 43 -41.95 1.36 -9.58
CA TRP A 43 -41.55 0.57 -10.76
C TRP A 43 -40.92 -0.74 -10.30
N ALA A 44 -41.76 -1.77 -10.23
CA ALA A 44 -41.35 -3.15 -10.40
C ALA A 44 -41.56 -3.54 -11.87
N GLU A 45 -40.78 -4.53 -12.29
CA GLU A 45 -40.90 -5.35 -13.50
C GLU A 45 -40.13 -4.96 -14.78
N ALA A 46 -39.35 -5.95 -15.22
CA ALA A 46 -38.99 -6.32 -16.60
C ALA A 46 -37.79 -5.63 -17.28
N GLY A 47 -36.65 -6.33 -17.25
CA GLY A 47 -35.53 -6.08 -18.17
C GLY A 47 -34.43 -7.15 -18.11
N ARG A 48 -34.66 -8.29 -18.76
CA ARG A 48 -33.66 -9.35 -18.99
C ARG A 48 -32.36 -8.78 -19.61
N PRO A 49 -31.18 -9.36 -19.32
CA PRO A 49 -29.94 -8.98 -19.98
C PRO A 49 -29.94 -9.48 -21.45
N PRO A 50 -29.55 -8.66 -22.44
CA PRO A 50 -29.34 -9.15 -23.79
C PRO A 50 -28.07 -10.00 -23.87
N ALA A 51 -28.22 -11.16 -24.49
CA ALA A 51 -27.13 -12.05 -24.87
C ALA A 51 -26.29 -11.44 -26.02
N ARG A 52 -24.97 -11.53 -25.84
CA ARG A 52 -23.88 -11.64 -26.82
C ARG A 52 -24.17 -11.30 -28.29
N SER A 53 -23.39 -10.38 -28.82
CA SER A 53 -22.77 -10.52 -30.15
C SER A 53 -21.37 -9.90 -30.13
N ALA A 54 -20.36 -10.77 -30.21
CA ALA A 54 -18.97 -10.41 -30.40
C ALA A 54 -18.72 -10.13 -31.89
N THR A 55 -18.17 -8.97 -32.23
CA THR A 55 -17.80 -8.63 -33.61
C THR A 55 -16.29 -8.64 -33.78
N ALA A 56 -15.86 -9.64 -34.56
CA ALA A 56 -14.80 -9.63 -35.56
C ALA A 56 -13.42 -9.07 -35.18
N ARG A 57 -12.58 -9.97 -34.69
CA ARG A 57 -11.12 -9.90 -34.77
C ARG A 57 -10.71 -10.50 -36.13
N SER A 58 -10.25 -9.70 -37.08
CA SER A 58 -9.76 -10.21 -38.37
C SER A 58 -8.42 -10.92 -38.18
N ALA A 59 -8.43 -12.22 -38.41
CA ALA A 59 -7.27 -13.10 -38.40
C ALA A 59 -6.64 -13.16 -39.81
N MET A 60 -5.31 -13.07 -39.86
CA MET A 60 -4.47 -13.42 -41.01
C MET A 60 -4.56 -14.94 -41.27
N PRO A 61 -4.69 -15.41 -42.52
CA PRO A 61 -4.55 -16.83 -42.82
C PRO A 61 -3.08 -17.19 -43.08
N THR A 62 -2.50 -17.95 -42.15
CA THR A 62 -1.38 -18.86 -42.37
C THR A 62 -1.85 -20.01 -43.26
N LEU A 63 -1.25 -20.19 -44.44
CA LEU A 63 -1.39 -21.43 -45.20
C LEU A 63 -0.22 -22.36 -44.86
N PHE A 64 -0.59 -23.47 -44.25
CA PHE A 64 0.24 -24.62 -43.93
C PHE A 64 0.71 -25.35 -45.19
N ALA A 65 1.94 -25.86 -45.10
CA ALA A 65 2.50 -26.87 -45.95
C ALA A 65 1.74 -28.20 -45.88
N ALA A 66 1.71 -28.96 -46.97
CA ALA A 66 1.90 -30.42 -46.98
C ALA A 66 1.87 -30.99 -48.40
N MET A 67 2.95 -31.64 -48.85
CA MET A 67 2.94 -33.09 -49.05
C MET A 67 4.33 -33.59 -49.45
N ALA A 68 4.89 -34.42 -48.59
CA ALA A 68 5.98 -35.32 -48.90
C ALA A 68 5.49 -36.48 -49.78
N ARG A 69 6.38 -37.06 -50.59
CA ARG A 69 6.56 -38.52 -50.66
C ARG A 69 7.82 -38.89 -51.45
N HIS A 70 8.59 -39.77 -50.83
CA HIS A 70 9.76 -40.45 -51.38
C HIS A 70 9.33 -41.55 -52.37
N CYS A 71 10.14 -41.79 -53.41
CA CYS A 71 10.32 -43.10 -54.02
C CYS A 71 11.82 -43.37 -54.18
N THR A 72 12.25 -44.49 -53.63
CA THR A 72 13.60 -45.06 -53.69
C THR A 72 13.68 -46.17 -54.75
N SER A 73 14.87 -46.29 -55.35
CA SER A 73 15.52 -47.47 -55.98
C SER A 73 14.96 -48.10 -57.27
N GLY A 74 15.85 -48.35 -58.25
CA GLY A 74 15.69 -49.47 -59.20
C GLY A 74 16.22 -49.27 -60.62
N SER A 75 17.52 -49.51 -60.83
CA SER A 75 18.24 -49.90 -62.06
C SER A 75 17.57 -49.84 -63.45
N SER A 76 18.16 -49.06 -64.36
CA SER A 76 18.49 -49.50 -65.74
C SER A 76 19.53 -48.54 -66.36
N ARG A 77 20.69 -49.08 -66.76
CA ARG A 77 21.65 -48.41 -67.67
C ARG A 77 21.16 -48.61 -69.11
N PRO A 78 21.38 -47.65 -70.03
CA PRO A 78 22.60 -47.73 -70.82
C PRO A 78 23.28 -46.38 -71.09
N ALA A 79 24.51 -46.51 -71.58
CA ALA A 79 25.45 -45.46 -71.92
C ALA A 79 24.91 -44.45 -72.94
N CYS A 80 25.23 -43.17 -72.72
CA CYS A 80 25.39 -42.21 -73.80
C CYS A 80 26.68 -41.44 -73.57
N ALA A 81 27.39 -41.27 -74.68
CA ALA A 81 28.81 -41.01 -74.75
C ALA A 81 29.21 -39.62 -74.24
N ASN A 82 30.42 -39.60 -73.69
CA ASN A 82 31.25 -38.41 -73.54
C ASN A 82 31.39 -37.70 -74.89
N ARG A 83 30.62 -36.63 -75.09
CA ARG A 83 30.89 -35.64 -76.13
C ARG A 83 31.28 -34.35 -75.44
N SER A 84 32.59 -34.13 -75.36
CA SER A 84 33.17 -32.83 -75.09
C SER A 84 32.61 -31.81 -76.09
N VAL A 85 31.72 -30.93 -75.61
CA VAL A 85 31.27 -29.77 -76.37
C VAL A 85 32.17 -28.60 -75.97
N PRO A 86 32.86 -27.95 -76.93
CA PRO A 86 33.81 -26.88 -76.61
C PRO A 86 33.09 -25.68 -75.99
N LEU A 87 33.69 -25.13 -74.94
CA LEU A 87 33.31 -23.86 -74.31
C LEU A 87 33.48 -22.72 -75.31
N ARG A 88 32.45 -22.49 -76.13
CA ARG A 88 32.28 -21.27 -76.91
C ARG A 88 30.81 -20.91 -76.97
N TRP A 89 30.31 -20.39 -75.86
CA TRP A 89 29.15 -19.50 -75.85
C TRP A 89 29.65 -18.17 -75.30
N ALA A 90 30.20 -17.37 -76.20
CA ALA A 90 30.25 -15.94 -75.99
C ALA A 90 28.79 -15.48 -75.91
N ALA A 91 28.24 -15.37 -74.71
CA ALA A 91 27.00 -14.69 -74.48
C ALA A 91 27.19 -13.27 -75.03
N HIS A 92 26.63 -13.02 -76.22
CA HIS A 92 26.38 -11.68 -76.69
C HIS A 92 25.35 -11.10 -75.71
N LEU A 93 25.83 -10.56 -74.60
CA LEU A 93 25.13 -9.55 -73.84
C LEU A 93 25.06 -8.35 -74.79
N ALA A 94 24.07 -8.37 -75.69
CA ALA A 94 23.59 -7.15 -76.27
C ALA A 94 23.28 -6.24 -75.06
N PRO A 95 23.87 -5.05 -74.97
CA PRO A 95 23.43 -4.10 -73.98
C PRO A 95 21.96 -3.87 -74.29
N ASP A 96 21.08 -4.29 -73.38
CA ASP A 96 19.70 -3.85 -73.41
C ASP A 96 19.80 -2.33 -73.42
N LYS A 97 19.37 -1.72 -74.52
CA LYS A 97 19.32 -0.27 -74.63
C LYS A 97 18.24 0.13 -73.64
N THR A 98 18.63 0.40 -72.41
CA THR A 98 17.85 1.21 -71.50
C THR A 98 17.62 2.51 -72.26
N THR A 99 16.45 2.61 -72.90
CA THR A 99 15.92 3.88 -73.37
C THR A 99 15.85 4.74 -72.13
N ALA A 100 16.83 5.61 -71.94
CA ALA A 100 16.80 6.64 -70.93
C ALA A 100 15.63 7.54 -71.31
N GLU A 101 14.45 7.28 -70.74
CA GLU A 101 13.32 8.19 -70.81
C GLU A 101 13.80 9.53 -70.24
N THR A 102 13.89 10.52 -71.12
CA THR A 102 14.30 11.88 -70.75
C THR A 102 13.14 12.53 -70.03
N HIS A 103 13.04 12.30 -68.72
CA HIS A 103 12.03 12.96 -67.90
C HIS A 103 12.23 14.48 -67.97
N PRO A 104 11.18 15.25 -68.31
CA PRO A 104 11.29 16.69 -68.43
C PRO A 104 11.67 17.32 -67.08
N ARG A 105 12.65 18.23 -67.09
CA ARG A 105 13.33 18.78 -65.89
C ARG A 105 12.41 19.48 -64.87
N TRP A 106 11.14 19.72 -65.21
CA TRP A 106 10.15 20.27 -64.28
C TRP A 106 9.60 19.22 -63.30
N LEU A 107 9.60 17.92 -63.67
CA LEU A 107 9.12 16.84 -62.81
C LEU A 107 10.03 16.59 -61.60
N SER A 108 11.35 16.81 -61.73
CA SER A 108 12.28 16.71 -60.60
C SER A 108 12.11 17.84 -59.58
N GLY A 109 11.57 19.00 -59.98
CA GLY A 109 11.25 20.11 -59.07
C GLY A 109 10.02 19.84 -58.20
N LEU A 110 9.04 19.06 -58.68
CA LEU A 110 7.84 18.72 -57.89
C LEU A 110 8.11 17.66 -56.82
N ALA A 111 8.99 16.70 -57.10
CA ALA A 111 9.35 15.65 -56.15
C ALA A 111 10.03 16.21 -54.89
N THR A 112 10.88 17.24 -55.03
CA THR A 112 11.57 17.87 -53.89
C THR A 112 10.59 18.65 -53.00
N VAL A 113 9.65 19.40 -53.59
CA VAL A 113 8.63 20.15 -52.83
C VAL A 113 7.71 19.19 -52.04
N ALA A 114 7.30 18.07 -52.64
CA ALA A 114 6.49 17.06 -51.95
C ALA A 114 7.24 16.41 -50.77
N ALA A 115 8.52 16.08 -50.93
CA ALA A 115 9.34 15.52 -49.85
C ALA A 115 9.55 16.50 -48.69
N VAL A 116 9.78 17.79 -48.99
CA VAL A 116 9.89 18.85 -47.97
C VAL A 116 8.56 19.03 -47.23
N GLY A 117 7.44 19.11 -47.95
CA GLY A 117 6.11 19.20 -47.34
C GLY A 117 5.80 18.02 -46.42
N PHE A 118 6.14 16.80 -46.83
CA PHE A 118 5.98 15.60 -46.01
C PHE A 118 6.88 15.63 -44.76
N GLY A 119 8.14 16.05 -44.90
CA GLY A 119 9.07 16.21 -43.79
C GLY A 119 8.57 17.20 -42.74
N VAL A 120 8.10 18.37 -43.17
CA VAL A 120 7.53 19.39 -42.28
C VAL A 120 6.26 18.89 -41.59
N GLY A 121 5.36 18.23 -42.33
CA GLY A 121 4.14 17.62 -41.78
C GLY A 121 4.45 16.53 -40.74
N LEU A 122 5.48 15.70 -40.99
CA LEU A 122 5.94 14.68 -40.05
C LEU A 122 6.53 15.32 -38.78
N ILE A 123 7.37 16.35 -38.91
CA ILE A 123 7.90 17.10 -37.76
C ILE A 123 6.76 17.72 -36.94
N PHE A 124 5.79 18.36 -37.61
CA PHE A 124 4.64 18.96 -36.96
C PHE A 124 3.80 17.91 -36.19
N THR A 125 3.53 16.75 -36.78
CA THR A 125 2.76 15.68 -36.13
C THR A 125 3.52 15.03 -34.96
N LEU A 126 4.83 14.84 -35.07
CA LEU A 126 5.66 14.38 -33.96
C LEU A 126 5.69 15.40 -32.82
N HIS A 127 5.81 16.69 -33.15
CA HIS A 127 5.77 17.76 -32.16
C HIS A 127 4.41 17.87 -31.46
N GLN A 128 3.31 17.77 -32.21
CA GLN A 128 1.95 17.76 -31.66
C GLN A 128 1.72 16.56 -30.73
N ARG A 129 2.25 15.39 -31.08
CA ARG A 129 2.21 14.18 -30.25
C ARG A 129 2.98 14.37 -28.95
N ASP A 130 4.15 15.00 -28.97
CA ASP A 130 4.94 15.23 -27.77
C ASP A 130 4.29 16.24 -26.82
N ASN A 131 3.68 17.29 -27.35
CA ASN A 131 2.93 18.26 -26.53
C ASN A 131 1.72 17.61 -25.85
N ALA A 132 0.93 16.82 -26.61
CA ALA A 132 -0.21 16.09 -26.05
C ALA A 132 0.21 15.03 -25.00
N ARG A 133 1.37 14.38 -25.19
CA ARG A 133 1.92 13.44 -24.20
C ARG A 133 2.28 14.12 -22.88
N ARG A 134 2.90 15.30 -22.94
CA ARG A 134 3.27 16.07 -21.72
C ARG A 134 2.04 16.44 -20.90
N GLU A 135 0.99 16.90 -21.56
CA GLU A 135 -0.27 17.23 -20.88
C GLU A 135 -0.89 16.02 -20.18
N VAL A 136 -0.92 14.86 -20.85
CA VAL A 136 -1.41 13.61 -20.24
C VAL A 136 -0.55 13.18 -19.07
N GLU A 137 0.78 13.33 -19.16
CA GLU A 137 1.69 13.04 -18.04
C GLU A 137 1.46 13.98 -16.85
N ASP A 138 1.24 15.28 -17.10
CA ASP A 138 0.99 16.25 -16.05
C ASP A 138 -0.38 16.03 -15.38
N LEU A 139 -1.43 15.75 -16.14
CA LEU A 139 -2.73 15.38 -15.60
C LEU A 139 -2.65 14.08 -14.78
N ARG A 140 -1.90 13.09 -15.26
CA ARG A 140 -1.65 11.85 -14.49
C ARG A 140 -0.91 12.13 -13.19
N ARG A 141 0.13 12.97 -13.20
CA ARG A 141 0.83 13.40 -11.98
C ARG A 141 -0.11 14.10 -11.00
N GLN A 142 -1.03 14.93 -11.50
CA GLN A 142 -2.04 15.58 -10.66
C GLN A 142 -3.01 14.56 -10.05
N GLN A 143 -3.47 13.57 -10.82
CA GLN A 143 -4.30 12.48 -10.33
C GLN A 143 -3.56 11.66 -9.26
N ASP A 144 -2.33 11.23 -9.53
CA ASP A 144 -1.51 10.46 -8.58
C ASP A 144 -1.29 11.23 -7.27
N ALA A 145 -1.05 12.54 -7.36
CA ALA A 145 -0.90 13.41 -6.19
C ALA A 145 -2.21 13.58 -5.42
N ALA A 146 -3.34 13.74 -6.09
CA ALA A 146 -4.66 13.82 -5.47
C ALA A 146 -5.01 12.50 -4.76
N GLU A 147 -4.77 11.36 -5.40
CA GLU A 147 -4.96 10.05 -4.79
C GLU A 147 -4.07 9.84 -3.58
N ALA A 148 -2.80 10.26 -3.64
CA ALA A 148 -1.88 10.17 -2.50
C ALA A 148 -2.39 11.00 -1.31
N ARG A 149 -2.94 12.19 -1.55
CA ARG A 149 -3.58 13.02 -0.52
C ARG A 149 -4.81 12.34 0.09
N VAL A 150 -5.68 11.78 -0.75
CA VAL A 150 -6.86 11.04 -0.27
C VAL A 150 -6.45 9.83 0.57
N ARG A 151 -5.43 9.08 0.15
CA ARG A 151 -4.88 7.96 0.92
C ARG A 151 -4.36 8.41 2.29
N ALA A 152 -3.60 9.51 2.35
CA ALA A 152 -3.08 10.04 3.60
C ALA A 152 -4.20 10.49 4.57
N VAL A 153 -5.21 11.21 4.07
CA VAL A 153 -6.36 11.64 4.88
C VAL A 153 -7.17 10.44 5.38
N ASN A 154 -7.37 9.41 4.55
CA ASN A 154 -8.07 8.20 4.98
C ASN A 154 -7.28 7.46 6.08
N GLN A 155 -5.95 7.39 5.98
CA GLN A 155 -5.12 6.78 7.02
C GLN A 155 -5.24 7.51 8.36
N GLU A 156 -5.23 8.85 8.33
CA GLU A 156 -5.43 9.68 9.52
C GLU A 156 -6.82 9.49 10.11
N ARG A 157 -7.86 9.52 9.27
CA ARG A 157 -9.24 9.27 9.68
C ARG A 157 -9.36 7.90 10.36
N ASP A 158 -8.81 6.86 9.76
CA ASP A 158 -8.88 5.50 10.30
C ASP A 158 -8.12 5.40 11.65
N ALA A 159 -7.01 6.13 11.80
CA ALA A 159 -6.30 6.22 13.08
C ALA A 159 -7.14 6.93 14.16
N LEU A 160 -7.79 8.05 13.82
CA LEU A 160 -8.70 8.76 14.73
C LEU A 160 -9.92 7.92 15.09
N GLN A 161 -10.52 7.22 14.12
CA GLN A 161 -11.66 6.33 14.35
C GLN A 161 -11.29 5.17 15.27
N ARG A 162 -10.11 4.56 15.11
CA ARG A 162 -9.61 3.54 16.04
C ARG A 162 -9.45 4.10 17.45
N ARG A 163 -8.94 5.32 17.60
CA ARG A 163 -8.81 5.97 18.91
C ARG A 163 -10.17 6.25 19.56
N LEU A 164 -11.14 6.75 18.81
CA LEU A 164 -12.49 6.99 19.32
C LEU A 164 -13.20 5.68 19.68
N ALA A 165 -13.07 4.64 18.85
CA ALA A 165 -13.63 3.32 19.14
C ALA A 165 -13.00 2.71 20.40
N TRP A 166 -11.68 2.89 20.59
CA TRP A 166 -10.99 2.52 21.81
C TRP A 166 -11.58 3.24 23.02
N GLU A 167 -11.61 4.57 23.00
CA GLU A 167 -12.12 5.38 24.11
C GLU A 167 -13.59 5.07 24.45
N ALA A 168 -14.45 4.86 23.44
CA ALA A 168 -15.83 4.45 23.62
C ALA A 168 -15.90 3.09 24.32
N SER A 169 -15.11 2.12 23.88
CA SER A 169 -15.10 0.79 24.49
C SER A 169 -14.62 0.77 25.94
N LEU A 170 -13.70 1.66 26.32
CA LEU A 170 -13.29 1.82 27.72
C LEU A 170 -14.45 2.35 28.57
N ARG A 171 -15.20 3.33 28.04
CA ARG A 171 -16.37 3.89 28.73
C ARG A 171 -17.47 2.84 28.88
N ASP A 172 -17.74 2.08 27.84
CA ASP A 172 -18.76 1.02 27.85
C ASP A 172 -18.42 -0.05 28.90
N LEU A 173 -17.15 -0.51 28.97
CA LEU A 173 -16.73 -1.47 29.99
C LEU A 173 -16.90 -0.91 31.41
N VAL A 174 -16.54 0.36 31.64
CA VAL A 174 -16.70 1.02 32.94
C VAL A 174 -18.17 1.21 33.33
N ALA A 175 -19.04 1.40 32.33
CA ALA A 175 -20.47 1.59 32.55
C ALA A 175 -21.25 0.27 32.74
N GLN A 176 -20.63 -0.88 32.48
CA GLN A 176 -21.29 -2.18 32.65
C GLN A 176 -21.60 -2.45 34.14
N PRO A 177 -22.80 -2.95 34.48
CA PRO A 177 -23.21 -3.17 35.87
C PRO A 177 -22.31 -4.13 36.65
N ASP A 178 -21.77 -5.13 35.96
CA ASP A 178 -20.92 -6.17 36.56
C ASP A 178 -19.43 -5.79 36.60
N ALA A 179 -19.07 -4.60 36.10
CA ALA A 179 -17.69 -4.15 36.07
C ALA A 179 -17.16 -3.90 37.49
N ARG A 180 -16.07 -4.59 37.83
CA ARG A 180 -15.36 -4.47 39.10
C ARG A 180 -14.09 -3.68 38.92
N THR A 181 -13.79 -2.83 39.89
CA THR A 181 -12.54 -2.08 39.94
C THR A 181 -11.56 -2.77 40.89
N VAL A 182 -10.37 -3.10 40.41
CA VAL A 182 -9.27 -3.70 41.16
C VAL A 182 -8.13 -2.70 41.25
N ALA A 183 -7.73 -2.34 42.46
CA ALA A 183 -6.56 -1.49 42.67
C ALA A 183 -5.28 -2.34 42.58
N LEU A 184 -4.30 -1.87 41.82
CA LEU A 184 -2.98 -2.49 41.75
C LEU A 184 -1.96 -1.59 42.46
N ALA A 185 -1.26 -2.15 43.43
CA ALA A 185 -0.21 -1.46 44.16
C ALA A 185 1.16 -1.74 43.54
N GLY A 186 2.01 -0.71 43.47
CA GLY A 186 3.43 -0.79 43.14
C GLY A 186 4.16 -1.84 43.98
N GLN A 187 5.01 -2.61 43.33
CA GLN A 187 5.80 -3.69 43.92
C GLN A 187 7.29 -3.47 43.64
N GLY A 188 8.13 -3.97 44.55
CA GLY A 188 9.58 -4.01 44.38
C GLY A 188 10.18 -2.69 43.86
N PRO A 189 10.83 -2.68 42.68
CA PRO A 189 11.51 -1.49 42.15
C PRO A 189 10.56 -0.34 41.78
N ALA A 190 9.26 -0.61 41.63
CA ALA A 190 8.25 0.37 41.26
C ALA A 190 7.23 0.61 42.39
N ALA A 191 7.69 0.65 43.65
CA ALA A 191 6.82 0.79 44.83
C ALA A 191 5.90 2.04 44.79
N ALA A 192 6.32 3.11 44.10
CA ALA A 192 5.51 4.32 43.92
C ALA A 192 4.49 4.22 42.78
N ALA A 193 4.62 3.24 41.90
CA ALA A 193 3.69 3.03 40.80
C ALA A 193 2.30 2.66 41.31
N ARG A 194 1.29 3.00 40.52
CA ARG A 194 -0.10 2.68 40.82
C ARG A 194 -0.80 2.23 39.56
N GLY A 195 -1.71 1.29 39.72
CA GLY A 195 -2.56 0.82 38.64
C GLY A 195 -3.97 0.57 39.09
N ARG A 196 -4.85 0.46 38.12
CA ARG A 196 -6.23 0.06 38.31
C ARG A 196 -6.69 -0.77 37.14
N ILE A 197 -7.38 -1.85 37.42
CA ILE A 197 -8.06 -2.65 36.41
C ILE A 197 -9.56 -2.49 36.59
N VAL A 198 -10.27 -2.23 35.50
CA VAL A 198 -11.71 -2.38 35.42
C VAL A 198 -11.98 -3.67 34.68
N TRP A 199 -12.64 -4.62 35.33
CA TRP A 199 -12.84 -5.99 34.86
C TRP A 199 -14.30 -6.36 34.91
N ASN A 200 -14.85 -6.89 33.81
CA ASN A 200 -16.17 -7.50 33.82
C ASN A 200 -16.04 -9.04 33.81
N PRO A 201 -16.48 -9.74 34.87
CA PRO A 201 -16.39 -11.20 34.95
C PRO A 201 -17.30 -11.95 33.98
N ALA A 202 -18.40 -11.34 33.50
CA ALA A 202 -19.34 -11.93 32.56
C ALA A 202 -18.78 -11.95 31.13
N THR A 203 -18.23 -10.82 30.67
CA THR A 203 -17.62 -10.72 29.32
C THR A 203 -16.16 -11.13 29.30
N ARG A 204 -15.53 -11.24 30.47
CA ARG A 204 -14.10 -11.49 30.66
C ARG A 204 -13.21 -10.45 29.98
N GLU A 205 -13.69 -9.22 29.92
CA GLU A 205 -12.94 -8.08 29.42
C GLU A 205 -12.36 -7.27 30.58
N ALA A 206 -11.14 -6.76 30.40
CA ALA A 206 -10.51 -5.87 31.37
C ALA A 206 -9.84 -4.68 30.70
N VAL A 207 -9.71 -3.58 31.44
CA VAL A 207 -8.89 -2.43 31.06
C VAL A 207 -7.98 -2.10 32.22
N LEU A 208 -6.68 -2.09 31.96
CA LEU A 208 -5.65 -1.58 32.85
C LEU A 208 -5.38 -0.11 32.53
N VAL A 209 -5.29 0.70 33.57
CA VAL A 209 -4.67 2.03 33.55
C VAL A 209 -3.61 2.06 34.65
N ALA A 210 -2.39 2.47 34.31
CA ALA A 210 -1.28 2.57 35.25
C ALA A 210 -0.50 3.87 35.06
N SER A 211 0.22 4.25 36.12
CA SER A 211 1.05 5.46 36.17
C SER A 211 2.25 5.27 37.09
N GLY A 212 3.32 6.02 36.83
CA GLY A 212 4.55 5.94 37.62
C GLY A 212 5.39 4.70 37.28
N LEU A 213 5.25 4.18 36.06
CA LEU A 213 6.09 3.12 35.53
C LEU A 213 7.32 3.72 34.86
N ASP A 214 8.50 3.20 35.16
CA ASP A 214 9.71 3.58 34.42
C ASP A 214 9.65 2.99 32.99
N PRO A 215 10.29 3.63 32.00
CA PRO A 215 10.45 3.05 30.67
C PRO A 215 11.05 1.65 30.74
N ALA A 216 10.50 0.71 29.95
CA ALA A 216 11.02 -0.66 29.93
C ALA A 216 12.48 -0.67 29.45
N PRO A 217 13.41 -1.36 30.17
CA PRO A 217 14.78 -1.50 29.71
C PRO A 217 14.88 -2.20 28.34
N PRO A 218 15.97 -2.01 27.59
CA PRO A 218 16.18 -2.69 26.31
C PRO A 218 16.03 -4.21 26.42
N GLY A 219 15.26 -4.81 25.51
CA GLY A 219 15.00 -6.25 25.48
C GLY A 219 13.98 -6.75 26.51
N ARG A 220 13.34 -5.85 27.27
CA ARG A 220 12.28 -6.16 28.24
C ARG A 220 10.96 -5.49 27.83
N THR A 221 9.86 -6.03 28.32
CA THR A 221 8.53 -5.45 28.22
C THR A 221 7.78 -5.64 29.53
N TYR A 222 6.84 -4.75 29.83
CA TYR A 222 5.85 -5.06 30.85
C TYR A 222 4.83 -6.03 30.28
N GLU A 223 4.41 -7.00 31.08
CA GLU A 223 3.39 -7.96 30.70
C GLU A 223 2.33 -8.06 31.80
N LEU A 224 1.05 -8.01 31.40
CA LEU A 224 -0.06 -8.29 32.29
C LEU A 224 -0.24 -9.81 32.39
N TRP A 225 -0.56 -10.28 33.59
CA TRP A 225 -0.89 -11.66 33.90
C TRP A 225 -2.20 -11.73 34.66
N VAL A 226 -3.00 -12.74 34.32
CA VAL A 226 -4.20 -13.10 35.04
C VAL A 226 -3.91 -14.35 35.86
N MET A 227 -3.96 -14.20 37.18
CA MET A 227 -3.84 -15.31 38.12
C MET A 227 -5.24 -15.84 38.40
N ALA A 228 -5.54 -17.05 37.92
CA ALA A 228 -6.85 -17.69 38.06
C ALA A 228 -6.72 -19.06 38.76
N ASP A 229 -7.78 -19.87 38.75
CA ASP A 229 -7.68 -21.29 39.11
C ASP A 229 -6.92 -22.05 38.02
N GLY A 230 -5.58 -22.15 38.16
CA GLY A 230 -4.71 -22.85 37.20
C GLY A 230 -3.38 -22.13 36.97
N PRO A 231 -2.69 -22.43 35.86
CA PRO A 231 -1.49 -21.71 35.44
C PRO A 231 -1.78 -20.21 35.20
N PRO A 232 -0.81 -19.33 35.44
CA PRO A 232 -0.93 -17.92 35.05
C PRO A 232 -1.22 -17.78 33.56
N VAL A 233 -2.17 -16.93 33.20
CA VAL A 233 -2.51 -16.67 31.80
C VAL A 233 -1.90 -15.34 31.37
N PRO A 234 -1.08 -15.31 30.30
CA PRO A 234 -0.57 -14.06 29.75
C PRO A 234 -1.72 -13.26 29.17
N ALA A 235 -1.85 -12.03 29.63
CA ALA A 235 -2.87 -11.09 29.20
C ALA A 235 -2.39 -10.21 28.04
N GLY A 236 -1.07 -10.01 27.95
CA GLY A 236 -0.40 -9.33 26.85
C GLY A 236 0.59 -8.27 27.32
N ALA A 237 1.45 -7.86 26.39
CA ALA A 237 2.47 -6.86 26.60
C ALA A 237 1.86 -5.45 26.72
N ILE A 238 2.34 -4.67 27.70
CA ILE A 238 1.90 -3.31 27.97
C ILE A 238 2.96 -2.34 27.44
N LEU A 239 2.52 -1.40 26.62
CA LEU A 239 3.33 -0.26 26.21
C LEU A 239 3.22 0.86 27.25
N VAL A 240 4.37 1.33 27.74
CA VAL A 240 4.47 2.48 28.65
C VAL A 240 4.87 3.71 27.86
N GLU A 241 4.11 4.79 28.01
CA GLU A 241 4.38 6.09 27.40
C GLU A 241 5.59 6.77 28.09
N PRO A 242 6.27 7.73 27.42
CA PRO A 242 7.44 8.41 28.00
C PRO A 242 7.19 9.14 29.33
N ASP A 243 5.93 9.45 29.65
CA ASP A 243 5.51 10.07 30.91
C ASP A 243 5.21 9.04 32.03
N GLY A 244 5.47 7.75 31.77
CA GLY A 244 5.29 6.66 32.71
C GLY A 244 3.84 6.19 32.88
N ARG A 245 2.94 6.60 31.97
CA ARG A 245 1.56 6.12 31.91
C ARG A 245 1.42 4.90 30.99
N ALA A 246 0.45 4.06 31.28
CA ALA A 246 0.06 2.97 30.41
C ALA A 246 -1.45 2.76 30.42
N ALA A 247 -2.01 2.41 29.27
CA ALA A 247 -3.39 1.96 29.13
C ALA A 247 -3.40 0.70 28.26
N PHE A 248 -4.08 -0.34 28.71
CA PHE A 248 -4.11 -1.63 28.02
C PHE A 248 -5.49 -2.26 28.19
N ARG A 249 -6.09 -2.73 27.10
CA ARG A 249 -7.32 -3.52 27.14
C ARG A 249 -6.96 -4.98 26.96
N LEU A 250 -7.41 -5.75 27.91
CA LEU A 250 -7.32 -7.19 27.90
C LEU A 250 -8.29 -7.74 26.83
N PRO A 251 -7.82 -8.59 25.90
CA PRO A 251 -8.73 -9.35 25.05
C PRO A 251 -9.53 -10.35 25.89
N ALA A 252 -10.73 -10.73 25.46
CA ALA A 252 -11.52 -11.76 26.15
C ALA A 252 -10.71 -13.05 26.29
N LEU A 253 -10.41 -13.45 27.53
CA LEU A 253 -9.61 -14.63 27.84
C LEU A 253 -10.52 -15.80 28.24
N GLU A 254 -10.75 -16.73 27.32
CA GLU A 254 -11.60 -17.90 27.54
C GLU A 254 -11.13 -18.81 28.69
N GLN A 255 -9.83 -18.79 28.99
CA GLN A 255 -9.18 -19.70 29.94
C GLN A 255 -9.18 -19.18 31.39
N THR A 256 -9.87 -18.06 31.67
CA THR A 256 -9.80 -17.37 32.97
C THR A 256 -11.02 -17.65 33.86
N SER A 257 -11.32 -18.93 34.08
CA SER A 257 -12.32 -19.30 35.09
C SER A 257 -11.85 -18.82 36.47
N ARG A 258 -12.58 -17.85 37.04
CA ARG A 258 -12.35 -17.26 38.37
C ARG A 258 -11.00 -16.57 38.54
N VAL A 259 -10.89 -15.37 37.98
CA VAL A 259 -9.74 -14.48 38.23
C VAL A 259 -9.61 -14.15 39.72
N LYS A 260 -8.41 -14.32 40.28
CA LYS A 260 -8.07 -14.04 41.68
C LYS A 260 -7.22 -12.79 41.83
N THR A 261 -6.25 -12.60 40.95
CA THR A 261 -5.28 -11.51 41.04
C THR A 261 -4.84 -11.10 39.65
N PHE A 262 -4.60 -9.81 39.46
CA PHE A 262 -3.88 -9.30 38.31
C PHE A 262 -2.47 -8.89 38.71
N VAL A 263 -1.49 -9.24 37.88
CA VAL A 263 -0.08 -8.93 38.14
C VAL A 263 0.54 -8.35 36.88
N VAL A 264 1.29 -7.25 37.01
CA VAL A 264 2.18 -6.76 35.96
C VAL A 264 3.60 -7.10 36.34
N THR A 265 4.34 -7.74 35.43
CA THR A 265 5.76 -8.07 35.63
C THR A 265 6.63 -7.46 34.52
N LEU A 266 7.96 -7.43 34.74
CA LEU A 266 8.93 -7.03 33.72
C LEU A 266 9.58 -8.26 33.06
N GLU A 267 9.08 -8.64 31.90
CA GLU A 267 9.42 -9.86 31.17
C GLU A 267 10.41 -9.62 30.02
N PRO A 268 11.08 -10.66 29.50
CA PRO A 268 11.76 -10.61 28.21
C PRO A 268 10.80 -10.22 27.07
N ALA A 269 11.26 -9.39 26.13
CA ALA A 269 10.45 -8.97 24.98
C ALA A 269 10.08 -10.14 24.03
N SER A 270 10.76 -11.28 24.13
CA SER A 270 10.41 -12.51 23.40
C SER A 270 9.14 -13.20 23.93
N GLY A 271 8.60 -12.74 25.06
CA GLY A 271 7.50 -13.38 25.78
C GLY A 271 7.98 -14.50 26.71
N SER A 272 7.09 -14.90 27.63
CA SER A 272 7.32 -15.96 28.61
C SER A 272 6.09 -16.87 28.71
N PRO A 273 6.25 -18.18 29.01
CA PRO A 273 5.11 -19.08 29.23
C PRO A 273 4.45 -18.90 30.61
N ALA A 274 5.15 -18.26 31.54
CA ALA A 274 4.70 -17.90 32.89
C ALA A 274 5.50 -16.66 33.36
N PRO A 275 5.06 -15.95 34.40
CA PRO A 275 5.80 -14.79 34.92
C PRO A 275 7.21 -15.20 35.37
N THR A 276 8.24 -14.57 34.82
CA THR A 276 9.66 -14.81 35.18
C THR A 276 10.32 -13.59 35.82
N GLY A 277 9.78 -12.41 35.54
CA GLY A 277 10.29 -11.13 36.02
C GLY A 277 9.80 -10.75 37.42
N PRO A 278 10.36 -9.67 37.99
CA PRO A 278 9.82 -9.10 39.21
C PRO A 278 8.39 -8.60 38.99
N ALA A 279 7.54 -8.76 40.01
CA ALA A 279 6.26 -8.07 40.05
C ALA A 279 6.47 -6.57 40.20
N ILE A 280 5.73 -5.80 39.43
CA ILE A 280 5.77 -4.33 39.33
C ILE A 280 4.46 -3.75 39.84
N LEU A 281 3.33 -4.37 39.49
CA LEU A 281 2.01 -4.04 40.02
C LEU A 281 1.30 -5.34 40.39
N SER A 282 0.56 -5.35 41.50
CA SER A 282 -0.26 -6.50 41.89
C SER A 282 -1.51 -6.06 42.63
N GLY A 283 -2.63 -6.73 42.40
CA GLY A 283 -3.88 -6.47 43.11
C GLY A 283 -4.87 -7.63 43.01
N PRO A 284 -5.46 -8.05 44.15
CA PRO A 284 -6.46 -9.12 44.17
C PRO A 284 -7.82 -8.63 43.69
N VAL A 285 -8.55 -9.50 42.99
CA VAL A 285 -9.97 -9.32 42.70
C VAL A 285 -10.75 -9.65 43.97
N SER A 286 -11.55 -8.70 44.45
CA SER A 286 -12.47 -8.89 45.59
C SER A 286 -13.88 -9.28 45.16
#